data_AF-A0A7C6P8Y6-F1
#
_entry.id   AF-A0A7C6P8Y6-F1
#
_cell.length_a   1.000
_cell.length_b   1.000
_cell.length_c   1.000
_cell.angle_alpha   90.00
_cell.angle_beta   90.00
_cell.angle_gamma   90.00
#
_symmetry.space_group_name_H-M   'P 1'
#
loop_
_entity.id
_entity.type
_entity.pdbx_description
1 polymer ?
#
loop_
_entity_poly.entity_id
_entity_poly.type
_entity_poly.pdbx_seq_one_letter_code
_entity_poly.pdbx_strand_id
1 'polypeptide(L)'
;MLLRGWLRKYKIAFYLTLLLVGFCLLNTGCISLSSSPSQSSSQPQPSQKGLQLIEEGKYEEAASHFFEKFDDIYYYCKGRASYEKGADSKKTRQYTEKINKDYNGVLKKEILEFKNLIYDESVKHGFNLIEEGNYNEAYTWFLNLEIANKGKYYDSSDLYNYVSAMKYYNEKDYKTAKSHIEKLGDYSGYGADQIHAFKEKVLKGLPEKIAAQEEAEEAEERKRIAAQEAAVREEVERIAAQEAAKEAAEKARRKQEGVVIGMTQQEVLDSCWGNPLKINRTTTVYGVSEQWVYDNYNYLYFEDGILTAIQN
;
A
#
# COMPACT_ATOMS: atom_id res chain seq x y z
N MET A 1 -15.71 48.73 -1.41
CA MET A 1 -15.51 50.09 -0.85
C MET A 1 -16.47 50.21 0.32
N LEU A 2 -16.01 50.70 1.48
CA LEU A 2 -16.62 50.65 2.84
C LEU A 2 -16.17 49.47 3.72
N LEU A 3 -14.96 49.57 4.29
CA LEU A 3 -14.55 49.06 5.63
C LEU A 3 -13.04 49.31 5.86
N ARG A 4 -12.61 50.58 5.81
CA ARG A 4 -11.22 51.00 6.13
C ARG A 4 -11.15 52.24 7.03
N GLY A 5 -12.14 52.41 7.93
CA GLY A 5 -12.33 53.67 8.66
C GLY A 5 -12.41 53.58 10.20
N TRP A 6 -12.02 52.47 10.85
CA TRP A 6 -12.38 52.27 12.27
C TRP A 6 -11.30 51.84 13.26
N LEU A 7 -9.99 51.93 12.92
CA LEU A 7 -8.92 51.50 13.83
C LEU A 7 -7.76 52.51 13.99
N ARG A 8 -7.99 53.80 13.74
CA ARG A 8 -6.96 54.86 13.85
C ARG A 8 -7.11 55.83 15.05
N LYS A 9 -8.08 55.63 15.96
CA LYS A 9 -8.35 56.59 17.06
C LYS A 9 -7.95 56.17 18.48
N TYR A 10 -7.32 55.01 18.71
CA TYR A 10 -7.01 54.52 20.07
C TYR A 10 -5.52 54.26 20.38
N LYS A 11 -4.59 54.98 19.74
CA LYS A 11 -3.13 54.83 20.02
C LYS A 11 -2.41 56.06 20.56
N ILE A 12 -3.09 57.19 20.75
CA ILE A 12 -2.43 58.46 21.18
C ILE A 12 -2.73 58.81 22.65
N ALA A 13 -3.64 58.11 23.33
CA ALA A 13 -4.07 58.47 24.69
C ALA A 13 -3.43 57.64 25.83
N PHE A 14 -2.37 56.85 25.58
CA PHE A 14 -1.76 55.98 26.61
C PHE A 14 -0.33 56.40 27.04
N TYR A 15 0.28 57.39 26.40
CA TYR A 15 1.68 57.77 26.65
C TYR A 15 1.89 59.07 27.44
N LEU A 16 0.85 59.62 28.07
CA LEU A 16 0.91 60.98 28.65
C LEU A 16 0.49 61.11 30.12
N THR A 17 0.43 60.01 30.89
CA THR A 17 -0.01 60.06 32.31
C THR A 17 0.81 59.17 33.26
N LEU A 18 2.14 59.15 33.14
CA LEU A 18 2.99 58.48 34.14
C LEU A 18 4.38 59.14 34.27
N LEU A 19 4.39 60.49 34.26
CA LEU A 19 5.62 61.30 34.41
C LEU A 19 5.70 62.10 35.73
N LEU A 20 4.76 61.97 36.67
CA LEU A 20 4.79 62.84 37.86
C LEU A 20 4.11 62.19 39.08
N VAL A 21 4.78 61.25 39.74
CA VAL A 21 4.68 61.05 41.21
C VAL A 21 6.01 60.47 41.69
N GLY A 22 6.84 61.29 42.34
CA GLY A 22 7.26 60.94 43.70
C GLY A 22 8.74 61.19 43.96
N PHE A 23 9.18 62.43 43.78
CA PHE A 23 10.41 62.94 44.36
C PHE A 23 10.11 63.38 45.79
N CYS A 24 10.60 62.67 46.81
CA CYS A 24 10.65 63.15 48.20
C CYS A 24 11.71 62.41 49.04
N LEU A 25 12.68 63.20 49.53
CA LEU A 25 13.43 63.11 50.80
C LEU A 25 14.48 61.98 50.94
N LEU A 26 15.79 62.27 50.86
CA LEU A 26 16.71 62.84 51.86
C LEU A 26 17.29 61.83 52.89
N ASN A 27 18.61 61.64 52.74
CA ASN A 27 19.67 61.54 53.74
C ASN A 27 19.81 60.38 54.76
N THR A 28 21.06 59.91 54.79
CA THR A 28 21.88 59.31 55.88
C THR A 28 21.55 57.93 56.45
N GLY A 29 22.49 57.00 56.23
CA GLY A 29 23.19 56.34 57.33
C GLY A 29 22.80 54.90 57.69
N CYS A 30 23.67 53.96 57.29
CA CYS A 30 23.99 52.65 57.90
C CYS A 30 22.86 51.71 58.34
N ILE A 31 22.85 50.48 57.80
CA ILE A 31 23.13 49.22 58.53
C ILE A 31 23.26 48.10 57.49
N SER A 32 24.35 47.36 57.61
CA SER A 32 24.68 46.13 56.89
C SER A 32 23.67 45.02 57.15
N LEU A 33 23.05 44.49 56.09
CA LEU A 33 22.55 43.12 56.05
C LEU A 33 22.92 42.48 54.70
N SER A 34 23.73 41.45 54.80
CA SER A 34 24.08 40.51 53.75
C SER A 34 22.83 39.97 53.07
N SER A 35 22.64 40.30 51.79
CA SER A 35 21.77 39.52 50.91
C SER A 35 22.66 38.73 49.95
N SER A 36 22.59 37.41 50.10
CA SER A 36 23.18 36.43 49.19
C SER A 36 22.78 36.74 47.75
N PRO A 37 23.66 36.57 46.75
CA PRO A 37 23.26 36.74 45.37
C PRO A 37 22.20 35.69 45.04
N SER A 38 21.00 36.17 44.73
CA SER A 38 19.97 35.37 44.07
C SER A 38 20.56 34.83 42.78
N GLN A 39 20.64 33.51 42.67
CA GLN A 39 20.99 32.83 41.43
C GLN A 39 19.91 33.11 40.40
N SER A 40 20.14 34.13 39.57
CA SER A 40 19.56 34.20 38.23
C SER A 40 20.09 32.99 37.47
N SER A 41 19.26 31.96 37.29
CA SER A 41 19.53 30.85 36.39
C SER A 41 19.47 31.34 34.95
N SER A 42 20.49 32.10 34.57
CA SER A 42 20.73 32.45 33.17
C SER A 42 20.96 31.15 32.39
N GLN A 43 20.17 30.94 31.34
CA GLN A 43 20.38 29.85 30.40
C GLN A 43 21.84 29.86 29.95
N PRO A 44 22.50 28.68 29.89
CA PRO A 44 23.92 28.61 29.54
C PRO A 44 24.17 29.28 28.20
N GLN A 45 25.11 30.23 28.18
CA GLN A 45 25.45 30.96 26.96
C GLN A 45 26.53 30.20 26.16
N PRO A 46 26.45 30.19 24.82
CA PRO A 46 27.48 29.59 23.98
C PRO A 46 28.86 30.24 24.17
N SER A 47 29.92 29.47 23.95
CA SER A 47 31.30 29.94 24.09
C SER A 47 31.61 31.10 23.14
N GLN A 48 31.96 32.28 23.66
CA GLN A 48 32.37 33.43 22.86
C GLN A 48 33.59 33.12 21.97
N LYS A 49 34.58 32.40 22.52
CA LYS A 49 35.73 31.93 21.74
C LYS A 49 35.31 30.97 20.62
N GLY A 50 34.38 30.05 20.90
CA GLY A 50 33.83 29.15 19.88
C GLY A 50 33.09 29.90 18.77
N LEU A 51 32.32 30.93 19.11
CA LEU A 51 31.61 31.78 18.12
C LEU A 51 32.60 32.57 17.26
N GLN A 52 33.65 33.14 17.86
CA GLN A 52 34.71 33.81 17.11
C GLN A 52 35.41 32.86 16.12
N LEU A 53 35.69 31.62 16.52
CA LEU A 53 36.26 30.61 15.60
C LEU A 53 35.31 30.29 14.43
N ILE A 54 33.99 30.34 14.63
CA ILE A 54 33.00 30.19 13.55
C ILE A 54 33.07 31.37 12.58
N GLU A 55 33.18 32.60 13.08
CA GLU A 55 33.34 33.80 12.25
C GLU A 55 34.65 33.78 11.44
N GLU A 56 35.71 33.21 12.01
CA GLU A 56 37.00 32.98 11.34
C GLU A 56 36.99 31.79 10.36
N GLY A 57 35.88 31.06 10.24
CA GLY A 57 35.77 29.88 9.38
C GLY A 57 36.48 28.63 9.90
N LYS A 58 36.92 28.62 11.17
CA LYS A 58 37.65 27.51 11.80
C LYS A 58 36.69 26.51 12.45
N TYR A 59 35.80 25.93 11.66
CA TYR A 59 34.69 25.11 12.16
C TYR A 59 35.12 23.85 12.91
N GLU A 60 36.22 23.20 12.52
CA GLU A 60 36.71 22.00 13.23
C GLU A 60 37.18 22.35 14.65
N GLU A 61 37.93 23.45 14.79
CA GLU A 61 38.38 23.96 16.09
C GLU A 61 37.20 24.47 16.93
N ALA A 62 36.25 25.15 16.29
CA ALA A 62 35.04 25.64 16.94
C ALA A 62 34.19 24.51 17.54
N ALA A 63 34.08 23.36 16.86
CA ALA A 63 33.21 22.25 17.29
C ALA A 63 33.52 21.80 18.73
N SER A 64 34.80 21.70 19.10
CA SER A 64 35.21 21.28 20.45
C SER A 64 34.68 22.19 21.58
N HIS A 65 34.35 23.46 21.27
CA HIS A 65 33.80 24.40 22.24
C HIS A 65 32.30 24.20 22.53
N PHE A 66 31.60 23.44 21.69
CA PHE A 66 30.15 23.25 21.76
C PHE A 66 29.74 21.81 22.09
N PHE A 67 30.70 20.88 22.11
CA PHE A 67 30.48 19.47 22.45
C PHE A 67 29.78 19.33 23.82
N GLU A 68 28.83 18.38 23.92
CA GLU A 68 28.00 18.05 25.10
C GLU A 68 27.02 19.13 25.59
N LYS A 69 27.25 20.41 25.28
CA LYS A 69 26.45 21.53 25.83
C LYS A 69 25.60 22.26 24.81
N PHE A 70 26.01 22.27 23.55
CA PHE A 70 25.35 23.00 22.46
C PHE A 70 25.36 22.16 21.19
N ASP A 71 24.70 21.01 21.23
CA ASP A 71 24.68 20.00 20.16
C ASP A 71 24.35 20.58 18.77
N ASP A 72 23.39 21.50 18.67
CA ASP A 72 23.02 22.13 17.40
C ASP A 72 24.19 22.90 16.77
N ILE A 73 24.92 23.67 17.58
CA ILE A 73 26.08 24.45 17.13
C ILE A 73 27.27 23.50 16.86
N TYR A 74 27.42 22.45 17.68
CA TYR A 74 28.41 21.40 17.44
C TYR A 74 28.20 20.72 16.08
N TYR A 75 26.98 20.26 15.79
CA TYR A 75 26.65 19.59 14.53
C TYR A 75 26.72 20.54 13.33
N TYR A 76 26.36 21.81 13.51
CA TYR A 76 26.61 22.85 12.51
C TYR A 76 28.11 22.96 12.17
N CYS A 77 28.98 23.06 13.19
CA CYS A 77 30.42 23.13 13.00
C CYS A 77 30.97 21.88 12.29
N LYS A 78 30.55 20.68 12.71
CA LYS A 78 30.96 19.42 12.06
C LYS A 78 30.47 19.35 10.61
N GLY A 79 29.25 19.82 10.33
CA GLY A 79 28.71 19.92 8.98
C GLY A 79 29.52 20.86 8.09
N ARG A 80 29.78 22.09 8.55
CA ARG A 80 30.60 23.09 7.83
C ARG A 80 32.02 22.59 7.55
N ALA A 81 32.69 22.04 8.56
CA ALA A 81 34.02 21.47 8.39
C ALA A 81 34.04 20.30 7.39
N SER A 82 32.99 19.47 7.38
CA SER A 82 32.83 18.39 6.40
C SER A 82 32.64 18.94 4.98
N TYR A 83 31.78 19.94 4.83
CA TYR A 83 31.48 20.59 3.56
C TYR A 83 32.73 21.24 2.94
N GLU A 84 33.49 22.00 3.72
CA GLU A 84 34.69 22.72 3.24
C GLU A 84 35.84 21.79 2.86
N LYS A 85 35.86 20.57 3.40
CA LYS A 85 36.80 19.50 3.00
C LYS A 85 36.40 18.79 1.71
N GLY A 86 35.31 19.21 1.05
CA GLY A 86 34.80 18.56 -0.15
C GLY A 86 34.28 17.14 0.10
N ALA A 87 33.83 16.85 1.33
CA ALA A 87 33.23 15.56 1.62
C ALA A 87 31.92 15.37 0.84
N ASP A 88 31.59 14.11 0.53
CA ASP A 88 30.32 13.77 -0.10
C ASP A 88 29.12 14.40 0.64
N SER A 89 28.17 14.91 -0.15
CA SER A 89 26.88 15.45 0.23
C SER A 89 26.21 14.64 1.34
N LYS A 90 26.27 13.31 1.27
CA LYS A 90 25.70 12.39 2.26
C LYS A 90 26.28 12.59 3.67
N LYS A 91 27.61 12.71 3.79
CA LYS A 91 28.29 12.85 5.09
C LYS A 91 27.98 14.20 5.72
N THR A 92 27.99 15.26 4.92
CA THR A 92 27.65 16.61 5.37
C THR A 92 26.17 16.67 5.81
N ARG A 93 25.26 16.03 5.06
CA ARG A 93 23.84 15.93 5.38
C ARG A 93 23.58 15.26 6.74
N GLN A 94 24.28 14.17 7.04
CA GLN A 94 24.17 13.46 8.33
C GLN A 94 24.45 14.36 9.54
N TYR A 95 25.30 15.37 9.41
CA TYR A 95 25.50 16.36 10.47
C TYR A 95 24.34 17.35 10.55
N THR A 96 23.89 17.89 9.42
CA THR A 96 22.77 18.86 9.40
C THR A 96 21.44 18.27 9.85
N GLU A 97 21.20 16.97 9.63
CA GLU A 97 19.99 16.26 10.07
C GLU A 97 19.88 16.16 11.60
N LYS A 98 21.02 16.19 12.31
CA LYS A 98 21.07 16.16 13.78
C LYS A 98 20.79 17.51 14.42
N ILE A 99 20.82 18.60 13.65
CA ILE A 99 20.49 19.93 14.12
C ILE A 99 18.98 20.04 14.27
N ASN A 100 18.53 20.47 15.46
CA ASN A 100 17.13 20.70 15.76
C ASN A 100 16.49 21.59 14.70
N LYS A 101 15.30 21.18 14.23
CA LYS A 101 14.53 21.93 13.23
C LYS A 101 14.10 23.30 13.73
N ASP A 102 13.82 23.44 15.02
CA ASP A 102 13.29 24.66 15.63
C ASP A 102 14.40 25.48 16.31
N TYR A 103 15.67 25.24 15.93
CA TYR A 103 16.80 25.98 16.47
C TYR A 103 16.56 27.50 16.34
N ASN A 104 16.62 28.18 17.47
CA ASN A 104 16.33 29.60 17.59
C ASN A 104 17.43 30.38 18.33
N GLY A 105 18.61 29.78 18.46
CA GLY A 105 19.75 30.35 19.16
C GLY A 105 20.53 31.38 18.34
N VAL A 106 21.70 31.75 18.86
CA VAL A 106 22.56 32.85 18.35
C VAL A 106 23.00 32.73 16.89
N LEU A 107 23.02 31.52 16.33
CA LEU A 107 23.42 31.26 14.92
C LEU A 107 22.23 30.86 14.04
N LYS A 108 21.01 31.28 14.39
CA LYS A 108 19.78 30.78 13.76
C LYS A 108 19.82 30.96 12.25
N LYS A 109 20.25 32.13 11.80
CA LYS A 109 20.25 32.51 10.38
C LYS A 109 21.28 31.67 9.62
N GLU A 110 22.51 31.62 10.11
CA GLU A 110 23.64 30.91 9.51
C GLU A 110 23.37 29.41 9.41
N ILE A 111 22.81 28.82 10.47
CA ILE A 111 22.44 27.41 10.50
C ILE A 111 21.32 27.13 9.49
N LEU A 112 20.30 27.98 9.41
CA LEU A 112 19.20 27.80 8.47
C LEU A 112 19.67 27.92 7.02
N GLU A 113 20.49 28.93 6.71
CA GLU A 113 21.09 29.12 5.38
C GLU A 113 21.94 27.90 4.99
N PHE A 114 22.76 27.39 5.91
CA PHE A 114 23.57 26.20 5.65
C PHE A 114 22.70 24.95 5.45
N LYS A 115 21.64 24.76 6.25
CA LYS A 115 20.70 23.64 6.05
C LYS A 115 20.02 23.69 4.69
N ASN A 116 19.61 24.87 4.23
CA ASN A 116 19.02 25.05 2.90
C ASN A 116 20.04 24.74 1.79
N LEU A 117 21.28 25.22 1.93
CA LEU A 117 22.36 24.88 0.98
C LEU A 117 22.57 23.37 0.86
N ILE A 118 22.65 22.66 1.99
CA ILE A 118 22.84 21.20 1.99
C ILE A 118 21.62 20.47 1.43
N TYR A 119 20.42 20.99 1.67
CA TYR A 119 19.21 20.46 1.03
C TYR A 119 19.29 20.59 -0.49
N ASP A 120 19.59 21.78 -1.01
CA ASP A 120 19.69 22.03 -2.46
C ASP A 120 20.76 21.14 -3.12
N GLU A 121 21.93 21.01 -2.50
CA GLU A 121 22.99 20.10 -2.96
C GLU A 121 22.55 18.63 -2.93
N SER A 122 21.77 18.23 -1.91
CA SER A 122 21.21 16.88 -1.82
C SER A 122 20.18 16.62 -2.92
N VAL A 123 19.37 17.62 -3.29
CA VAL A 123 18.43 17.53 -4.40
C VAL A 123 19.19 17.36 -5.71
N LYS A 124 20.20 18.21 -5.98
CA LYS A 124 21.06 18.10 -7.17
C LYS A 124 21.70 16.72 -7.31
N HIS A 125 22.25 16.18 -6.22
CA HIS A 125 22.82 14.83 -6.23
C HIS A 125 21.78 13.78 -6.66
N GLY A 126 20.56 13.86 -6.13
CA GLY A 126 19.47 12.98 -6.52
C GLY A 126 19.11 13.09 -8.02
N PHE A 127 19.15 14.29 -8.59
CA PHE A 127 18.94 14.48 -10.04
C PHE A 127 20.10 13.96 -10.87
N ASN A 128 21.35 14.14 -10.44
CA ASN A 128 22.50 13.56 -11.14
C ASN A 128 22.38 12.03 -11.21
N LEU A 129 21.94 11.36 -10.13
CA LEU A 129 21.66 9.92 -10.17
C LEU A 129 20.60 9.56 -11.22
N ILE A 130 19.58 10.41 -11.42
CA ILE A 130 18.57 10.20 -12.47
C ILE A 130 19.17 10.35 -13.87
N GLU A 131 19.99 11.38 -14.09
CA GLU A 131 20.68 11.64 -15.36
C GLU A 131 21.66 10.51 -15.72
N GLU A 132 22.32 9.93 -14.73
CA GLU A 132 23.20 8.77 -14.88
C GLU A 132 22.45 7.45 -15.10
N GLY A 133 21.11 7.44 -15.00
CA GLY A 133 20.28 6.25 -15.15
C GLY A 133 20.21 5.37 -13.89
N ASN A 134 20.74 5.83 -12.76
CA ASN A 134 20.76 5.13 -11.47
C ASN A 134 19.43 5.30 -10.71
N TYR A 135 18.31 4.91 -11.33
CA TYR A 135 16.95 5.20 -10.84
C TYR A 135 16.64 4.62 -9.45
N ASN A 136 17.13 3.42 -9.14
CA ASN A 136 16.91 2.79 -7.83
C ASN A 136 17.67 3.52 -6.70
N GLU A 137 18.85 4.06 -7.02
CA GLU A 137 19.65 4.85 -6.09
C GLU A 137 18.99 6.22 -5.89
N ALA A 138 18.54 6.87 -6.96
CA ALA A 138 17.77 8.11 -6.89
C ALA A 138 16.49 7.94 -6.06
N TYR A 139 15.73 6.86 -6.28
CA TYR A 139 14.55 6.51 -5.49
C TYR A 139 14.89 6.40 -4.00
N THR A 140 15.90 5.59 -3.67
CA THR A 140 16.34 5.39 -2.28
C THR A 140 16.83 6.71 -1.67
N TRP A 141 17.49 7.54 -2.46
CA TRP A 141 18.00 8.84 -2.02
C TRP A 141 16.88 9.80 -1.63
N PHE A 142 15.92 10.03 -2.52
CA PHE A 142 14.80 10.94 -2.26
C PHE A 142 13.81 10.39 -1.24
N LEU A 143 13.64 9.07 -1.12
CA LEU A 143 12.91 8.47 0.00
C LEU A 143 13.55 8.83 1.34
N ASN A 144 14.86 8.69 1.45
CA ASN A 144 15.58 9.07 2.67
C ASN A 144 15.51 10.58 2.93
N LEU A 145 15.56 11.39 1.87
CA LEU A 145 15.42 12.84 1.97
C LEU A 145 14.02 13.23 2.48
N GLU A 146 12.98 12.58 1.98
CA GLU A 146 11.60 12.76 2.45
C GLU A 146 11.44 12.33 3.90
N ILE A 147 11.97 11.17 4.29
CA ILE A 147 11.92 10.72 5.69
C ILE A 147 12.63 11.72 6.62
N ALA A 148 13.80 12.22 6.24
CA ALA A 148 14.56 13.19 7.03
C ALA A 148 13.86 14.55 7.16
N ASN A 149 13.09 14.95 6.13
CA ASN A 149 12.44 16.25 6.03
C ASN A 149 10.93 16.23 6.24
N LYS A 150 10.35 15.07 6.59
CA LYS A 150 8.91 14.88 6.75
C LYS A 150 8.30 15.97 7.66
N GLY A 151 7.42 16.78 7.09
CA GLY A 151 6.74 17.88 7.79
C GLY A 151 7.61 19.10 8.11
N LYS A 152 8.77 19.27 7.45
CA LYS A 152 9.69 20.40 7.66
C LYS A 152 9.75 21.35 6.46
N TYR A 153 9.79 20.81 5.24
CA TYR A 153 9.87 21.56 3.98
C TYR A 153 8.80 21.05 3.02
N TYR A 154 8.23 21.94 2.20
CA TYR A 154 7.04 21.64 1.41
C TYR A 154 7.31 20.78 0.16
N ASP A 155 8.57 20.50 -0.18
CA ASP A 155 8.90 20.03 -1.53
C ASP A 155 9.55 18.63 -1.61
N SER A 156 9.93 18.01 -0.49
CA SER A 156 10.58 16.68 -0.51
C SER A 156 9.62 15.55 -0.90
N SER A 157 8.33 15.74 -0.64
CA SER A 157 7.27 14.80 -1.03
C SER A 157 7.11 14.77 -2.55
N ASP A 158 7.24 15.91 -3.23
CA ASP A 158 7.17 15.97 -4.68
C ASP A 158 8.37 15.27 -5.33
N LEU A 159 9.57 15.47 -4.80
CA LEU A 159 10.76 14.75 -5.26
C LEU A 159 10.61 13.23 -5.09
N TYR A 160 10.11 12.78 -3.93
CA TYR A 160 9.82 11.36 -3.68
C TYR A 160 8.76 10.80 -4.63
N ASN A 161 7.64 11.51 -4.81
CA ASN A 161 6.57 11.10 -5.71
C ASN A 161 7.05 11.06 -7.17
N TYR A 162 7.91 11.98 -7.57
CA TYR A 162 8.49 12.04 -8.91
C TYR A 162 9.31 10.78 -9.22
N VAL A 163 10.28 10.44 -8.36
CA VAL A 163 11.12 9.26 -8.58
C VAL A 163 10.37 7.95 -8.37
N SER A 164 9.37 7.93 -7.48
CA SER A 164 8.47 6.78 -7.33
C SER A 164 7.69 6.54 -8.62
N ALA A 165 7.10 7.59 -9.19
CA ALA A 165 6.40 7.51 -10.45
C ALA A 165 7.30 7.00 -11.59
N MET A 166 8.53 7.50 -11.70
CA MET A 166 9.51 7.01 -12.67
C MET A 166 9.81 5.52 -12.49
N LYS A 167 10.08 5.10 -11.25
CA LYS A 167 10.37 3.70 -10.90
C LYS A 167 9.23 2.79 -11.33
N TYR A 168 8.01 3.07 -10.87
CA TYR A 168 6.85 2.23 -11.17
C TYR A 168 6.46 2.25 -12.65
N TYR A 169 6.64 3.38 -13.33
CA TYR A 169 6.43 3.47 -14.77
C TYR A 169 7.39 2.55 -15.53
N ASN A 170 8.67 2.51 -15.14
CA ASN A 170 9.68 1.62 -15.72
C ASN A 170 9.41 0.14 -15.39
N GLU A 171 8.87 -0.14 -14.20
CA GLU A 171 8.42 -1.48 -13.78
C GLU A 171 7.11 -1.92 -14.45
N LYS A 172 6.50 -1.04 -15.26
CA LYS A 172 5.18 -1.23 -15.89
C LYS A 172 4.02 -1.35 -14.89
N ASP A 173 4.21 -0.95 -13.64
CA ASP A 173 3.12 -0.77 -12.69
C ASP A 173 2.51 0.63 -12.89
N TYR A 174 1.74 0.75 -13.98
CA TYR A 174 1.18 2.03 -14.40
C TYR A 174 0.14 2.58 -13.43
N LYS A 175 -0.57 1.71 -12.70
CA LYS A 175 -1.55 2.11 -11.67
C LYS A 175 -0.84 2.77 -10.49
N THR A 176 0.23 2.16 -9.99
CA THR A 176 1.02 2.76 -8.90
C THR A 176 1.76 4.02 -9.38
N ALA A 177 2.31 4.01 -10.60
CA ALA A 177 2.92 5.20 -11.19
C ALA A 177 1.95 6.38 -11.25
N LYS A 178 0.71 6.15 -11.72
CA LYS A 178 -0.36 7.16 -11.76
C LYS A 178 -0.65 7.74 -10.37
N SER A 179 -0.79 6.89 -9.36
CA SER A 179 -1.04 7.31 -7.96
C SER A 179 0.02 8.27 -7.42
N HIS A 180 1.29 8.06 -7.77
CA HIS A 180 2.35 8.98 -7.38
C HIS A 180 2.33 10.29 -8.17
N ILE A 181 2.05 10.23 -9.48
CA ILE A 181 1.98 11.43 -10.32
C ILE A 181 0.83 12.35 -9.91
N GLU A 182 -0.32 11.80 -9.53
CA GLU A 182 -1.47 12.58 -9.06
C GLU A 182 -1.18 13.30 -7.74
N LYS A 183 -0.21 12.81 -6.95
CA LYS A 183 0.25 13.45 -5.71
C LYS A 183 1.32 14.52 -5.94
N LEU A 184 1.89 14.61 -7.15
CA LEU A 184 2.84 15.68 -7.47
C LEU A 184 2.12 17.02 -7.45
N GLY A 185 2.59 17.93 -6.61
CA GLY A 185 2.16 19.31 -6.55
C GLY A 185 2.71 20.15 -7.71
N ASP A 186 2.89 21.44 -7.43
CA ASP A 186 3.50 22.43 -8.31
C ASP A 186 4.93 22.72 -7.84
N TYR A 187 5.78 21.72 -7.98
CA TYR A 187 7.17 21.77 -7.51
C TYR A 187 7.96 22.83 -8.28
N SER A 188 8.54 23.80 -7.58
CA SER A 188 9.26 24.93 -8.18
C SER A 188 10.76 24.96 -7.87
N GLY A 189 11.30 23.90 -7.27
CA GLY A 189 12.71 23.78 -6.91
C GLY A 189 13.62 23.34 -8.06
N TYR A 190 14.84 22.90 -7.73
CA TYR A 190 15.79 22.38 -8.70
C TYR A 190 15.21 21.19 -9.48
N GLY A 191 15.27 21.26 -10.81
CA GLY A 191 14.73 20.20 -11.68
C GLY A 191 13.21 20.26 -11.90
N ALA A 192 12.54 21.36 -11.54
CA ALA A 192 11.11 21.56 -11.78
C ALA A 192 10.69 21.31 -13.23
N ASP A 193 11.41 21.88 -14.20
CA ASP A 193 11.11 21.69 -15.63
C ASP A 193 11.09 20.19 -16.01
N GLN A 194 12.05 19.42 -15.50
CA GLN A 194 12.13 17.98 -15.72
C GLN A 194 10.94 17.24 -15.09
N ILE A 195 10.55 17.60 -13.86
CA ILE A 195 9.40 17.01 -13.17
C ILE A 195 8.11 17.32 -13.91
N HIS A 196 7.89 18.58 -14.29
CA HIS A 196 6.69 19.00 -15.01
C HIS A 196 6.58 18.34 -16.38
N ALA A 197 7.67 18.30 -17.14
CA ALA A 197 7.71 17.63 -18.44
C ALA A 197 7.41 16.12 -18.31
N PHE A 198 7.95 15.47 -17.28
CA PHE A 198 7.65 14.08 -16.99
C PHE A 198 6.17 13.89 -16.60
N LYS A 199 5.65 14.70 -15.68
CA LYS A 199 4.25 14.67 -15.24
C LYS A 199 3.29 14.80 -16.41
N GLU A 200 3.51 15.78 -17.29
CA GLU A 200 2.70 15.99 -18.48
C GLU A 200 2.76 14.79 -19.45
N LYS A 201 3.98 14.37 -19.81
CA LYS A 201 4.20 13.24 -20.72
C LYS A 201 3.52 11.97 -20.22
N VAL A 202 3.68 11.68 -18.94
CA VAL A 202 3.21 10.42 -18.36
C VAL A 202 1.70 10.45 -18.12
N LEU A 203 1.11 11.58 -17.66
CA LEU A 203 -0.35 11.71 -17.55
C LEU A 203 -1.06 11.53 -18.91
N LYS A 204 -0.45 11.99 -20.00
CA LYS A 204 -1.03 11.84 -21.34
C LYS A 204 -1.04 10.39 -21.83
N GLY A 205 0.00 9.61 -21.53
CA GLY A 205 0.16 8.23 -22.02
C GLY A 205 -0.32 7.14 -21.07
N LEU A 206 -0.44 7.42 -19.76
CA LEU A 206 -0.85 6.44 -18.75
C LEU A 206 -2.25 5.84 -18.99
N PRO A 207 -3.29 6.62 -19.35
CA PRO A 207 -4.63 6.06 -19.52
C PRO A 207 -4.67 4.94 -20.57
N GLU A 208 -4.00 5.14 -21.71
CA GLU A 208 -3.91 4.13 -22.77
C GLU A 208 -3.15 2.89 -22.30
N LYS A 209 -2.02 3.08 -21.60
CA LYS A 209 -1.21 1.98 -21.06
C LYS A 209 -1.94 1.15 -20.01
N ILE A 210 -2.71 1.80 -19.14
CA ILE A 210 -3.53 1.13 -18.12
C ILE A 210 -4.65 0.34 -18.79
N ALA A 211 -5.38 0.95 -19.73
CA ALA A 211 -6.45 0.27 -20.46
C ALA A 211 -5.92 -0.96 -21.22
N ALA A 212 -4.76 -0.85 -21.87
CA ALA A 212 -4.13 -1.97 -22.57
C ALA A 212 -3.71 -3.11 -21.61
N GLN A 213 -3.25 -2.80 -20.39
CA GLN A 213 -2.96 -3.83 -19.38
C GLN A 213 -4.23 -4.51 -18.87
N GLU A 214 -5.27 -3.73 -18.58
CA GLU A 214 -6.55 -4.27 -18.10
C GLU A 214 -7.20 -5.16 -19.16
N GLU A 215 -7.18 -4.75 -20.44
CA GLU A 215 -7.67 -5.58 -21.54
C GLU A 215 -6.89 -6.89 -21.69
N ALA A 216 -5.56 -6.84 -21.53
CA ALA A 216 -4.71 -8.01 -21.58
C ALA A 216 -4.97 -8.98 -20.40
N GLU A 217 -5.09 -8.45 -19.17
CA GLU A 217 -5.44 -9.20 -17.96
C GLU A 217 -6.82 -9.87 -18.11
N GLU A 218 -7.83 -9.12 -18.57
CA GLU A 218 -9.15 -9.67 -18.82
C GLU A 218 -9.15 -10.73 -19.93
N ALA A 219 -8.35 -10.54 -20.99
CA ALA A 219 -8.25 -11.52 -22.07
C ALA A 219 -7.61 -12.83 -21.59
N GLU A 220 -6.63 -12.74 -20.69
CA GLU A 220 -6.02 -13.91 -20.05
C GLU A 220 -7.01 -14.62 -19.12
N GLU A 221 -7.76 -13.87 -18.30
CA GLU A 221 -8.77 -14.44 -17.42
C GLU A 221 -9.91 -15.08 -18.21
N ARG A 222 -10.38 -14.45 -19.29
CA ARG A 222 -11.37 -15.05 -20.21
C ARG A 222 -10.89 -16.39 -20.77
N LYS A 223 -9.61 -16.50 -21.15
CA LYS A 223 -9.02 -17.78 -21.62
C LYS A 223 -8.98 -18.81 -20.50
N ARG A 224 -8.64 -18.40 -19.28
CA ARG A 224 -8.59 -19.29 -18.12
C ARG A 224 -9.98 -19.84 -17.79
N ILE A 225 -11.00 -18.98 -17.76
CA ILE A 225 -12.39 -19.38 -17.55
C ILE A 225 -12.84 -20.34 -18.66
N ALA A 226 -12.62 -20.00 -19.93
CA ALA A 226 -12.99 -20.88 -21.04
C ALA A 226 -12.30 -22.26 -20.97
N ALA A 227 -11.03 -22.32 -20.57
CA ALA A 227 -10.31 -23.57 -20.38
C ALA A 227 -10.88 -24.39 -19.21
N GLN A 228 -11.25 -23.74 -18.11
CA GLN A 228 -11.91 -24.39 -16.97
C GLN A 228 -13.30 -24.92 -17.34
N GLU A 229 -14.10 -24.12 -18.05
CA GLU A 229 -15.42 -24.53 -18.54
C GLU A 229 -15.33 -25.72 -19.48
N ALA A 230 -14.35 -25.72 -20.40
CA ALA A 230 -14.10 -26.86 -21.28
C ALA A 230 -13.72 -28.12 -20.49
N ALA A 231 -12.83 -28.02 -19.51
CA ALA A 231 -12.44 -29.15 -18.67
C ALA A 231 -13.61 -29.69 -17.83
N VAL A 232 -14.44 -28.81 -17.27
CA VAL A 232 -15.66 -29.20 -16.53
C VAL A 232 -16.64 -29.89 -17.48
N ARG A 233 -16.80 -29.37 -18.70
CA ARG A 233 -17.67 -29.98 -19.70
C ARG A 233 -17.21 -31.40 -20.06
N GLU A 234 -15.93 -31.58 -20.33
CA GLU A 234 -15.36 -32.92 -20.62
C GLU A 234 -15.55 -33.88 -19.44
N GLU A 235 -15.39 -33.41 -18.21
CA GLU A 235 -15.61 -34.21 -17.00
C GLU A 235 -17.08 -34.62 -16.84
N VAL A 236 -18.01 -33.69 -17.05
CA VAL A 236 -19.45 -33.97 -17.01
C VAL A 236 -19.83 -35.00 -18.08
N GLU A 237 -19.32 -34.85 -19.30
CA GLU A 237 -19.55 -35.81 -20.38
C GLU A 237 -18.97 -37.20 -20.03
N ARG A 238 -17.79 -37.24 -19.40
CA ARG A 238 -17.18 -38.50 -18.93
C ARG A 238 -18.02 -39.18 -17.85
N ILE A 239 -18.50 -38.44 -16.86
CA ILE A 239 -19.35 -38.97 -15.79
C ILE A 239 -20.65 -39.51 -16.37
N ALA A 240 -21.31 -38.74 -17.25
CA ALA A 240 -22.54 -39.18 -17.90
C ALA A 240 -22.33 -40.46 -18.73
N ALA A 241 -21.21 -40.57 -19.45
CA ALA A 241 -20.85 -41.78 -20.20
C ALA A 241 -20.59 -42.98 -19.29
N GLN A 242 -19.93 -42.77 -18.14
CA GLN A 242 -19.71 -43.83 -17.14
C GLN A 242 -21.00 -44.30 -16.49
N GLU A 243 -21.91 -43.40 -16.16
CA GLU A 243 -23.21 -43.72 -15.58
C GLU A 243 -24.07 -44.50 -16.59
N ALA A 244 -24.14 -44.04 -17.84
CA ALA A 244 -24.83 -44.76 -18.91
C ALA A 244 -24.24 -46.16 -19.16
N ALA A 245 -22.90 -46.29 -19.12
CA ALA A 245 -22.24 -47.58 -19.26
C ALA A 245 -22.54 -48.53 -18.08
N LYS A 246 -22.57 -48.02 -16.84
CA LYS A 246 -22.94 -48.79 -15.65
C LYS A 246 -24.39 -49.25 -15.71
N GLU A 247 -25.31 -48.37 -16.10
CA GLU A 247 -26.73 -48.71 -16.24
C GLU A 247 -26.94 -49.78 -17.33
N ALA A 248 -26.28 -49.62 -18.49
CA ALA A 248 -26.33 -50.61 -19.56
C ALA A 248 -25.77 -51.97 -19.13
N ALA A 249 -24.66 -51.98 -18.39
CA ALA A 249 -24.07 -53.21 -17.85
C ALA A 249 -24.98 -53.89 -16.83
N GLU A 250 -25.61 -53.13 -15.92
CA GLU A 250 -26.57 -53.66 -14.94
C GLU A 250 -27.82 -54.23 -15.64
N LYS A 251 -28.35 -53.54 -16.64
CA LYS A 251 -29.47 -54.05 -17.45
C LYS A 251 -29.09 -55.35 -18.17
N ALA A 252 -27.89 -55.41 -18.74
CA ALA A 252 -27.38 -56.62 -19.38
C ALA A 252 -27.20 -57.78 -18.39
N ARG A 253 -26.71 -57.51 -17.17
CA ARG A 253 -26.58 -58.49 -16.08
C ARG A 253 -27.94 -59.04 -15.68
N ARG A 254 -28.92 -58.16 -15.39
CA ARG A 254 -30.29 -58.58 -15.04
C ARG A 254 -30.93 -59.43 -16.12
N LYS A 255 -30.66 -59.13 -17.39
CA LYS A 255 -31.13 -59.96 -18.51
C LYS A 255 -30.54 -61.37 -18.49
N GLN A 256 -29.33 -61.57 -17.95
CA GLN A 256 -28.66 -62.88 -17.92
C GLN A 256 -28.99 -63.72 -16.68
N GLU A 257 -29.41 -63.12 -15.56
CA GLU A 257 -29.56 -63.81 -14.26
C GLU A 257 -30.82 -64.67 -14.11
N GLY A 258 -31.65 -64.79 -15.16
CA GLY A 258 -32.91 -65.55 -15.09
C GLY A 258 -34.02 -64.79 -14.37
N VAL A 259 -35.06 -65.51 -13.95
CA VAL A 259 -36.22 -64.94 -13.24
C VAL A 259 -36.12 -65.23 -11.74
N VAL A 260 -36.46 -64.26 -10.90
CA VAL A 260 -36.42 -64.36 -9.44
C VAL A 260 -37.77 -63.91 -8.87
N ILE A 261 -38.23 -64.58 -7.81
CA ILE A 261 -39.44 -64.20 -7.08
C ILE A 261 -39.33 -62.73 -6.63
N GLY A 262 -40.41 -61.96 -6.81
CA GLY A 262 -40.49 -60.52 -6.57
C GLY A 262 -40.36 -59.67 -7.82
N MET A 263 -39.91 -60.23 -8.96
CA MET A 263 -39.88 -59.51 -10.24
C MET A 263 -41.28 -59.12 -10.70
N THR A 264 -41.41 -57.90 -11.21
CA THR A 264 -42.60 -57.48 -11.96
C THR A 264 -42.71 -58.26 -13.27
N GLN A 265 -43.90 -58.29 -13.85
CA GLN A 265 -44.11 -58.85 -15.20
C GLN A 265 -43.16 -58.25 -16.24
N GLN A 266 -42.94 -56.93 -16.22
CA GLN A 266 -42.05 -56.28 -17.16
C GLN A 266 -40.59 -56.72 -16.97
N GLU A 267 -40.12 -56.87 -15.73
CA GLU A 267 -38.77 -57.39 -15.45
C GLU A 267 -38.59 -58.83 -15.92
N VAL A 268 -39.63 -59.67 -15.81
CA VAL A 268 -39.62 -61.04 -16.35
C VAL A 268 -39.55 -61.03 -17.87
N LEU A 269 -40.34 -60.18 -18.55
CA LEU A 269 -40.29 -60.04 -20.01
C LEU A 269 -38.94 -59.51 -20.50
N ASP A 270 -38.30 -58.62 -19.73
CA ASP A 270 -37.00 -58.03 -20.04
C ASP A 270 -35.81 -58.98 -19.74
N SER A 271 -36.07 -60.11 -19.05
CA SER A 271 -35.08 -61.14 -18.72
C SER A 271 -34.74 -62.06 -19.90
N CYS A 272 -33.88 -63.07 -19.69
CA CYS A 272 -33.60 -64.11 -20.68
C CYS A 272 -34.80 -65.05 -20.95
N TRP A 273 -35.83 -65.05 -20.10
CA TRP A 273 -37.04 -65.86 -20.31
C TRP A 273 -37.94 -65.27 -21.40
N GLY A 274 -37.97 -63.94 -21.55
CA GLY A 274 -38.69 -63.27 -22.64
C GLY A 274 -40.22 -63.44 -22.55
N ASN A 275 -40.89 -63.56 -23.70
CA ASN A 275 -42.35 -63.70 -23.74
C ASN A 275 -42.78 -65.16 -23.48
N PRO A 276 -43.80 -65.40 -22.64
CA PRO A 276 -44.36 -66.73 -22.44
C PRO A 276 -45.10 -67.22 -23.69
N LEU A 277 -45.19 -68.54 -23.84
CA LEU A 277 -45.99 -69.17 -24.90
C LEU A 277 -47.49 -68.97 -24.67
N LYS A 278 -47.91 -68.93 -23.40
CA LYS A 278 -49.31 -68.75 -23.00
C LYS A 278 -49.40 -68.07 -21.65
N ILE A 279 -50.38 -67.17 -21.51
CA ILE A 279 -50.74 -66.53 -20.24
C ILE A 279 -52.17 -66.96 -19.89
N ASN A 280 -52.34 -67.59 -18.72
CA ASN A 280 -53.64 -67.87 -18.13
C ASN A 280 -53.90 -66.82 -17.03
N ARG A 281 -54.90 -65.96 -17.21
CA ARG A 281 -55.23 -64.87 -16.28
C ARG A 281 -56.57 -65.10 -15.60
N THR A 282 -56.59 -64.93 -14.28
CA THR A 282 -57.80 -64.94 -13.45
C THR A 282 -57.90 -63.63 -12.70
N THR A 283 -59.02 -62.93 -12.86
CA THR A 283 -59.31 -61.69 -12.11
C THR A 283 -60.46 -61.97 -11.16
N THR A 284 -60.24 -61.67 -9.88
CA THR A 284 -61.25 -61.85 -8.83
C THR A 284 -61.47 -60.52 -8.09
N VAL A 285 -62.45 -60.49 -7.18
CA VAL A 285 -62.66 -59.34 -6.29
C VAL A 285 -61.49 -59.12 -5.30
N TYR A 286 -60.58 -60.09 -5.15
CA TYR A 286 -59.47 -60.04 -4.21
C TYR A 286 -58.11 -59.73 -4.87
N GLY A 287 -58.03 -59.70 -6.20
CA GLY A 287 -56.79 -59.47 -6.95
C GLY A 287 -56.74 -60.18 -8.30
N VAL A 288 -55.61 -60.04 -8.99
CA VAL A 288 -55.29 -60.68 -10.27
C VAL A 288 -54.23 -61.74 -10.06
N SER A 289 -54.49 -62.98 -10.51
CA SER A 289 -53.49 -64.05 -10.56
C SER A 289 -53.25 -64.51 -11.99
N GLU A 290 -51.98 -64.70 -12.35
CA GLU A 290 -51.57 -65.08 -13.69
C GLU A 290 -50.58 -66.25 -13.64
N GLN A 291 -50.75 -67.21 -14.54
CA GLN A 291 -49.77 -68.27 -14.80
C GLN A 291 -49.23 -68.09 -16.21
N TRP A 292 -47.92 -67.92 -16.31
CA TRP A 292 -47.19 -67.78 -17.56
C TRP A 292 -46.50 -69.11 -17.87
N VAL A 293 -46.78 -69.67 -19.05
CA VAL A 293 -46.29 -70.98 -19.50
C VAL A 293 -45.13 -70.78 -20.47
N TYR A 294 -44.02 -71.45 -20.19
CA TYR A 294 -42.84 -71.52 -21.05
C TYR A 294 -42.61 -72.96 -21.53
N ASP A 295 -41.66 -73.14 -22.46
CA ASP A 295 -41.30 -74.45 -22.99
C ASP A 295 -40.65 -75.35 -21.90
N ASN A 296 -40.54 -76.65 -22.14
CA ASN A 296 -39.98 -77.65 -21.20
C ASN A 296 -40.68 -77.71 -19.83
N TYR A 297 -42.00 -77.50 -19.77
CA TYR A 297 -42.80 -77.56 -18.54
C TYR A 297 -42.41 -76.55 -17.44
N ASN A 298 -41.90 -75.38 -17.84
CA ASN A 298 -41.58 -74.30 -16.92
C ASN A 298 -42.77 -73.32 -16.78
N TYR A 299 -43.07 -72.90 -15.54
CA TYR A 299 -44.18 -72.00 -15.23
C TYR A 299 -43.77 -70.90 -14.26
N LEU A 300 -44.29 -69.70 -14.50
CA LEU A 300 -44.16 -68.55 -13.60
C LEU A 300 -45.54 -68.13 -13.12
N TYR A 301 -45.68 -67.88 -11.81
CA TYR A 301 -46.94 -67.49 -11.20
C TYR A 301 -46.84 -66.06 -10.69
N PHE A 302 -47.82 -65.23 -11.02
CA PHE A 302 -47.88 -63.83 -10.63
C PHE A 302 -49.13 -63.56 -9.79
N GLU A 303 -48.96 -62.70 -8.80
CA GLU A 303 -50.06 -62.08 -8.04
C GLU A 303 -49.91 -60.57 -8.16
N ASP A 304 -50.97 -59.91 -8.63
CA ASP A 304 -51.05 -58.46 -8.87
C ASP A 304 -49.82 -57.90 -9.64
N GLY A 305 -49.34 -58.67 -10.62
CA GLY A 305 -48.23 -58.29 -11.49
C GLY A 305 -46.82 -58.59 -10.93
N ILE A 306 -46.71 -59.24 -9.76
CA ILE A 306 -45.43 -59.63 -9.13
C ILE A 306 -45.26 -61.15 -9.16
N LEU A 307 -44.09 -61.63 -9.59
CA LEU A 307 -43.73 -63.04 -9.65
C LEU A 307 -43.64 -63.62 -8.23
N THR A 308 -44.53 -64.55 -7.87
CA THR A 308 -44.60 -65.15 -6.53
C THR A 308 -44.07 -66.58 -6.48
N ALA A 309 -44.08 -67.31 -7.60
CA ALA A 309 -43.53 -68.68 -7.66
C ALA A 309 -42.94 -69.04 -9.03
N ILE A 310 -41.92 -69.90 -9.00
CA ILE A 310 -41.25 -70.49 -10.15
C ILE A 310 -41.40 -72.01 -10.04
N GLN A 311 -41.84 -72.65 -11.12
CA GLN A 311 -41.98 -74.10 -11.21
C GLN A 311 -41.25 -74.61 -12.46
N ASN A 312 -40.35 -75.57 -12.28
CA ASN A 312 -39.41 -76.04 -13.28
C ASN A 312 -39.04 -77.51 -13.03
#